data_AF-A0A157RMG6-F1
#
_entry.id   AF-A0A157RMG6-F1
#
_cell.length_a   1.000
_cell.length_b   1.000
_cell.length_c   1.000
_cell.angle_alpha   90.00
_cell.angle_beta   90.00
_cell.angle_gamma   90.00
#
_symmetry.space_group_name_H-M   'P 1'
#
loop_
_entity.id
_entity.type
_entity.pdbx_description
1 polymer ?
#
loop_
_entity_poly.entity_id
_entity_poly.type
_entity_poly.pdbx_seq_one_letter_code
_entity_poly.pdbx_strand_id
1 'polypeptide(L)'
;MENAHIERFNGKFHDECLNEHWFLSLRQAKSAGQSMPGPTSEIWEMPKIQRGIWNTHFQRARMDENLPASGSIPFSLGMPSVLRIPIPGTNGLCIEFQPRGWKPKSGSTSTLFFQGMSGKKHLRLDYGINEITKTVDYHWNQKGTYEKFEISGHTPVGTVGAVAYNTAKYFAYAGRKLAILGMSMDAVSIVLASKPIKRTTEVVSAWSLAWGFCRLAGSGGAAIGTLASPIGTAVGGVSGCIIGGYAGYRVGSAAGGAVYDWADAYFTPLPEVSAE
;
A
#
# COMPACT_ATOMS: atom_id res chain seq x y z
N MET A 1 1.33 27.02 21.28
CA MET A 1 1.86 28.22 20.60
C MET A 1 2.36 27.94 19.18
N GLU A 2 2.75 26.71 18.80
CA GLU A 2 3.16 26.37 17.42
C GLU A 2 2.08 26.61 16.35
N ASN A 3 0.80 26.29 16.63
CA ASN A 3 -0.28 26.50 15.65
C ASN A 3 -0.43 27.97 15.21
N ALA A 4 -0.23 28.92 16.12
CA ALA A 4 -0.40 30.34 15.81
C ALA A 4 0.64 30.84 14.79
N HIS A 5 1.83 30.22 14.74
CA HIS A 5 2.87 30.63 13.81
C HIS A 5 2.66 30.03 12.42
N ILE A 6 2.20 28.78 12.36
CA ILE A 6 1.83 28.08 11.11
C ILE A 6 0.61 28.75 10.47
N GLU A 7 -0.39 29.12 11.28
CA GLU A 7 -1.57 29.84 10.79
C GLU A 7 -1.23 31.25 10.30
N ARG A 8 -0.32 31.97 10.99
CA ARG A 8 0.15 33.29 10.55
C ARG A 8 0.98 33.22 9.27
N PHE A 9 1.79 32.18 9.08
CA PHE A 9 2.54 31.96 7.84
C PHE A 9 1.61 31.62 6.67
N ASN A 10 0.66 30.71 6.86
CA ASN A 10 -0.32 30.35 5.83
C ASN A 10 -1.19 31.56 5.44
N GLY A 11 -1.59 32.39 6.41
CA GLY A 11 -2.33 33.62 6.12
C GLY A 11 -1.52 34.60 5.28
N LYS A 12 -0.27 34.87 5.66
CA LYS A 12 0.60 35.81 4.95
C LYS A 12 1.00 35.30 3.55
N PHE A 13 1.27 34.00 3.41
CA PHE A 13 1.55 33.37 2.12
C PHE A 13 0.33 33.43 1.19
N HIS A 14 -0.88 33.20 1.72
CA HIS A 14 -2.08 33.29 0.92
C HIS A 14 -2.33 34.72 0.42
N ASP A 15 -2.18 35.72 1.28
CA ASP A 15 -2.43 37.12 0.92
C ASP A 15 -1.36 37.70 -0.03
N GLU A 16 -0.08 37.42 0.20
CA GLU A 16 1.01 37.98 -0.63
C GLU A 16 1.26 37.18 -1.92
N CYS A 17 1.15 35.84 -1.89
CA CYS A 17 1.46 35.03 -3.07
C CYS A 17 0.26 34.72 -3.96
N LEU A 18 -0.93 34.46 -3.41
CA LEU A 18 -2.07 34.01 -4.22
C LEU A 18 -2.97 35.16 -4.68
N ASN A 19 -3.06 36.25 -3.91
CA ASN A 19 -3.89 37.39 -4.28
C ASN A 19 -3.14 38.47 -5.09
N GLU A 20 -1.87 38.79 -4.76
CA GLU A 20 -1.13 39.84 -5.48
C GLU A 20 -0.33 39.33 -6.70
N HIS A 21 -0.04 38.03 -6.78
CA HIS A 21 0.77 37.43 -7.84
C HIS A 21 0.08 36.26 -8.53
N TRP A 22 -0.63 36.52 -9.63
CA TRP A 22 -1.21 35.47 -10.46
C TRP A 22 -0.12 34.82 -11.34
N PHE A 23 0.28 33.59 -11.01
CA PHE A 23 1.26 32.86 -11.81
C PHE A 23 0.59 32.15 -13.00
N LEU A 24 1.00 32.49 -14.22
CA LEU A 24 0.48 31.87 -15.44
C LEU A 24 1.17 30.53 -15.78
N SER A 25 2.25 30.16 -15.07
CA SER A 25 2.91 28.86 -15.22
C SER A 25 3.71 28.44 -13.98
N LEU A 26 3.87 27.12 -13.78
CA LEU A 26 4.64 26.53 -12.67
C LEU A 26 6.11 26.96 -12.66
N ARG A 27 6.70 27.23 -13.83
CA ARG A 27 8.08 27.67 -13.96
C ARG A 27 8.26 29.10 -13.42
N GLN A 28 7.24 29.94 -13.62
CA GLN A 28 7.20 31.32 -13.12
C GLN A 28 6.99 31.37 -11.60
N ALA A 29 6.11 30.52 -11.07
CA ALA A 29 5.93 30.33 -9.63
C ALA A 29 7.24 29.87 -8.96
N LYS A 30 7.98 28.94 -9.59
CA LYS A 30 9.26 28.44 -9.10
C LYS A 30 10.35 29.51 -9.08
N SER A 31 10.45 30.34 -10.12
CA SER A 31 11.43 31.44 -10.15
C SER A 31 11.12 32.51 -9.10
N ALA A 32 9.85 32.86 -8.93
CA ALA A 32 9.43 33.83 -7.91
C ALA A 32 9.69 33.31 -6.48
N GLY A 33 9.41 32.03 -6.21
CA GLY A 33 9.73 31.40 -4.92
C GLY A 33 11.23 31.30 -4.63
N GLN A 34 12.08 31.29 -5.66
CA GLN A 34 13.55 31.32 -5.50
C GLN A 34 14.10 32.73 -5.26
N SER A 35 13.42 33.77 -5.74
CA SER A 35 13.81 35.18 -5.53
C SER A 35 13.26 35.79 -4.25
N MET A 36 12.36 35.10 -3.55
CA MET A 36 11.85 35.58 -2.26
C MET A 36 12.98 35.54 -1.21
N PRO A 37 13.27 36.65 -0.52
CA PRO A 37 14.08 36.59 0.68
C PRO A 37 13.32 35.72 1.68
N GLY A 38 13.88 34.57 2.04
CA GLY A 38 13.39 33.80 3.19
C GLY A 38 13.34 34.70 4.44
N PRO A 39 12.65 34.32 5.53
CA PRO A 39 12.63 35.11 6.76
C PRO A 39 14.01 35.05 7.42
N THR A 40 14.96 35.78 6.86
CA THR A 40 16.39 35.74 7.18
C THR A 40 16.71 36.54 8.43
N SER A 41 15.74 37.23 9.05
CA SER A 41 15.91 37.88 10.35
C SER A 41 15.50 36.99 11.53
N GLU A 42 14.51 36.09 11.40
CA GLU A 42 14.01 35.27 12.52
C GLU A 42 14.76 33.94 12.70
N ILE A 43 15.40 33.40 11.64
CA ILE A 43 16.09 32.10 11.67
C ILE A 43 17.40 32.14 12.50
N TRP A 44 18.05 33.30 12.62
CA TRP A 44 19.28 33.43 13.41
C TRP A 44 19.05 33.49 14.93
N GLU A 45 17.85 33.86 15.35
CA GLU A 45 17.46 33.95 16.76
C GLU A 45 17.00 32.60 17.36
N MET A 46 16.81 31.57 16.53
CA MET A 46 16.44 30.26 17.01
C MET A 46 17.58 29.58 17.82
N PRO A 47 17.25 28.90 18.95
CA PRO A 47 18.20 28.06 19.65
C PRO A 47 18.84 27.03 18.70
N LYS A 48 20.15 26.78 18.84
CA LYS A 48 20.92 25.92 17.91
C LYS A 48 20.29 24.53 17.68
N ILE A 49 19.61 23.99 18.69
CA ILE A 49 18.90 22.71 18.62
C ILE A 49 17.73 22.76 17.63
N GLN A 50 16.93 23.83 17.65
CA GLN A 50 15.81 23.99 16.72
C GLN A 50 16.29 24.23 15.28
N ARG A 51 17.41 24.95 15.08
CA ARG A 51 18.06 25.08 13.76
C ARG A 51 18.53 23.73 13.19
N GLY A 52 19.06 22.85 14.03
CA GLY A 52 19.46 21.49 13.62
C GLY A 52 18.27 20.62 13.22
N ILE A 53 17.19 20.69 14.00
CA ILE A 53 15.92 20.00 13.71
C ILE A 53 15.31 20.55 12.40
N TRP A 54 15.29 21.87 12.22
CA TRP A 54 14.73 22.49 11.02
C TRP A 54 15.53 22.12 9.77
N ASN A 55 16.85 22.23 9.81
CA ASN A 55 17.71 21.86 8.68
C ASN A 55 17.59 20.37 8.30
N THR A 56 17.50 19.48 9.29
CA THR A 56 17.32 18.04 9.03
C THR A 56 15.94 17.72 8.46
N HIS A 57 14.86 18.31 8.99
CA HIS A 57 13.51 18.12 8.45
C HIS A 57 13.35 18.70 7.04
N PHE A 58 13.90 19.88 6.77
CA PHE A 58 13.79 20.53 5.46
C PHE A 58 14.66 19.86 4.40
N GLN A 59 15.86 19.39 4.74
CA GLN A 59 16.68 18.59 3.82
C GLN A 59 16.02 17.25 3.52
N ARG A 60 15.39 16.61 4.51
CA ARG A 60 14.64 15.35 4.30
C ARG A 60 13.42 15.55 3.40
N ALA A 61 12.72 16.68 3.51
CA ALA A 61 11.62 17.04 2.60
C ALA A 61 12.10 17.34 1.17
N ARG A 62 13.24 18.02 1.00
CA ARG A 62 13.85 18.31 -0.32
C ARG A 62 14.40 17.08 -1.05
N MET A 63 14.80 16.05 -0.30
CA MET A 63 15.21 14.75 -0.86
C MET A 63 14.00 13.91 -1.32
N ASP A 64 12.81 14.14 -0.76
CA ASP A 64 11.57 13.43 -1.15
C ASP A 64 11.01 13.94 -2.49
N GLU A 65 11.16 15.24 -2.79
CA GLU A 65 10.73 15.84 -4.08
C GLU A 65 11.50 15.33 -5.32
N ASN A 66 12.68 14.72 -5.13
CA ASN A 66 13.52 14.22 -6.23
C ASN A 66 13.54 12.68 -6.33
N LEU A 67 12.77 11.96 -5.52
CA LEU A 67 12.60 10.52 -5.69
C LEU A 67 11.67 10.26 -6.89
N PRO A 68 12.08 9.45 -7.90
CA PRO A 68 11.16 9.02 -8.93
C PRO A 68 9.95 8.34 -8.28
N ALA A 69 8.76 8.62 -8.83
CA ALA A 69 7.48 8.22 -8.25
C ALA A 69 7.52 6.77 -7.74
N SER A 70 7.41 6.58 -6.42
CA SER A 70 7.52 5.26 -5.81
C SER A 70 6.27 4.43 -6.08
N GLY A 71 6.46 3.16 -6.40
CA GLY A 71 5.41 2.16 -6.52
C GLY A 71 4.71 1.83 -5.21
N SER A 72 5.17 2.34 -4.06
CA SER A 72 4.69 1.99 -2.72
C SER A 72 3.16 2.00 -2.57
N ILE A 73 2.49 3.05 -3.00
CA ILE A 73 1.03 3.19 -2.91
C ILE A 73 0.32 2.19 -3.82
N PRO A 74 0.49 2.24 -5.16
CA PRO A 74 -0.22 1.32 -6.05
C PRO A 74 0.14 -0.15 -5.77
N PHE A 75 1.38 -0.45 -5.41
CA PHE A 75 1.80 -1.80 -5.03
C PHE A 75 1.07 -2.29 -3.78
N SER A 76 1.05 -1.48 -2.70
CA SER A 76 0.43 -1.87 -1.42
C SER A 76 -1.08 -1.98 -1.52
N LEU A 77 -1.74 -1.09 -2.28
CA LEU A 77 -3.18 -1.18 -2.57
C LEU A 77 -3.53 -2.40 -3.43
N GLY A 78 -2.64 -2.77 -4.35
CA GLY A 78 -2.87 -3.87 -5.28
C GLY A 78 -2.59 -5.25 -4.72
N MET A 79 -1.63 -5.35 -3.80
CA MET A 79 -1.16 -6.60 -3.20
C MET A 79 -2.25 -7.54 -2.67
N PRO A 80 -3.29 -7.08 -1.94
CA PRO A 80 -4.31 -8.00 -1.41
C PRO A 80 -5.04 -8.80 -2.50
N SER A 81 -5.08 -8.31 -3.74
CA SER A 81 -5.73 -9.01 -4.86
C SER A 81 -4.93 -10.22 -5.39
N VAL A 82 -3.64 -10.30 -5.07
CA VAL A 82 -2.72 -11.35 -5.55
C VAL A 82 -2.15 -12.20 -4.42
N LEU A 83 -2.14 -11.68 -3.19
CA LEU A 83 -1.62 -12.37 -2.03
C LEU A 83 -2.67 -13.21 -1.31
N ARG A 84 -2.14 -14.17 -0.54
CA ARG A 84 -2.92 -14.99 0.37
C ARG A 84 -2.79 -14.39 1.75
N ILE A 85 -3.90 -13.97 2.33
CA ILE A 85 -3.92 -13.40 3.68
C ILE A 85 -4.42 -14.50 4.63
N PRO A 86 -3.58 -15.01 5.55
CA PRO A 86 -4.00 -16.07 6.46
C PRO A 86 -5.16 -15.63 7.34
N ILE A 87 -6.10 -16.53 7.61
CA ILE A 87 -7.18 -16.31 8.59
C ILE A 87 -6.84 -17.14 9.84
N PRO A 88 -6.47 -16.51 10.96
CA PRO A 88 -6.16 -17.24 12.20
C PRO A 88 -7.33 -18.11 12.67
N GLY A 89 -7.03 -19.23 13.34
CA GLY A 89 -8.06 -20.15 13.87
C GLY A 89 -8.74 -21.06 12.83
N THR A 90 -8.45 -20.93 11.54
CA THR A 90 -9.22 -21.63 10.49
C THR A 90 -8.65 -22.97 9.99
N ASN A 91 -7.63 -23.56 10.63
CA ASN A 91 -6.88 -24.71 10.10
C ASN A 91 -6.30 -24.45 8.69
N GLY A 92 -5.85 -23.23 8.43
CA GLY A 92 -5.10 -22.86 7.23
C GLY A 92 -5.92 -22.31 6.07
N LEU A 93 -7.07 -21.67 6.33
CA LEU A 93 -7.77 -20.89 5.29
C LEU A 93 -7.11 -19.53 5.12
N CYS A 94 -7.16 -19.03 3.88
CA CYS A 94 -6.64 -17.73 3.48
C CYS A 94 -7.68 -16.96 2.67
N ILE A 95 -7.68 -15.63 2.80
CA ILE A 95 -8.43 -14.72 1.93
C ILE A 95 -7.73 -14.65 0.58
N GLU A 96 -8.47 -14.90 -0.50
CA GLU A 96 -8.04 -14.82 -1.90
C GLU A 96 -9.15 -14.24 -2.78
N PHE A 97 -8.78 -13.55 -3.86
CA PHE A 97 -9.72 -13.01 -4.86
C PHE A 97 -9.81 -13.86 -6.13
N GLN A 98 -9.23 -15.06 -6.11
CA GLN A 98 -9.24 -15.99 -7.23
C GLN A 98 -9.55 -17.41 -6.79
N PRO A 99 -10.36 -18.15 -7.57
CA PRO A 99 -10.59 -19.55 -7.27
C PRO A 99 -9.34 -20.38 -7.57
N ARG A 100 -8.98 -21.29 -6.65
CA ARG A 100 -8.07 -22.41 -6.87
C ARG A 100 -8.89 -23.67 -7.16
N GLY A 101 -8.40 -24.49 -8.09
CA GLY A 101 -9.09 -25.71 -8.51
C GLY A 101 -9.90 -25.54 -9.80
N TRP A 102 -10.88 -26.41 -10.01
CA TRP A 102 -11.69 -26.44 -11.22
C TRP A 102 -12.55 -25.18 -11.34
N LYS A 103 -12.45 -24.49 -12.49
CA LYS A 103 -13.34 -23.38 -12.86
C LYS A 103 -14.27 -23.86 -13.97
N PRO A 104 -15.59 -23.60 -13.87
CA PRO A 104 -16.50 -23.84 -14.98
C PRO A 104 -16.03 -23.08 -16.23
N LYS A 105 -16.29 -23.62 -17.42
CA LYS A 105 -16.02 -22.92 -18.69
C LYS A 105 -16.81 -21.61 -18.82
N SER A 106 -17.96 -21.51 -18.15
CA SER A 106 -18.77 -20.28 -18.03
C SER A 106 -18.20 -19.25 -17.06
N GLY A 107 -17.08 -19.56 -16.39
CA GLY A 107 -16.51 -18.74 -15.33
C GLY A 107 -17.13 -19.04 -13.96
N SER A 108 -16.67 -18.30 -12.95
CA SER A 108 -17.20 -18.33 -11.59
C SER A 108 -17.73 -16.95 -11.28
N THR A 109 -18.96 -16.86 -10.78
CA THR A 109 -19.58 -15.61 -10.29
C THR A 109 -18.93 -15.13 -8.99
N SER A 110 -18.20 -16.01 -8.32
CA SER A 110 -17.52 -15.80 -7.06
C SER A 110 -16.25 -14.97 -7.22
N THR A 111 -16.07 -13.98 -6.34
CA THR A 111 -14.99 -12.97 -6.44
C THR A 111 -14.10 -12.91 -5.20
N LEU A 112 -14.59 -13.39 -4.06
CA LEU A 112 -13.86 -13.49 -2.80
C LEU A 112 -13.92 -14.93 -2.28
N PHE A 113 -12.82 -15.41 -1.72
CA PHE A 113 -12.70 -16.79 -1.30
C PHE A 113 -11.91 -16.94 -0.01
N PHE A 114 -12.31 -17.90 0.83
CA PHE A 114 -11.58 -18.38 1.99
C PHE A 114 -11.07 -19.79 1.68
N GLN A 115 -9.88 -19.91 1.10
CA GLN A 115 -9.38 -21.19 0.58
C GLN A 115 -8.16 -21.66 1.34
N GLY A 116 -8.08 -22.97 1.54
CA GLY A 116 -6.86 -23.61 2.02
C GLY A 116 -5.78 -23.60 0.95
N MET A 117 -4.52 -23.63 1.38
CA MET A 117 -3.35 -23.53 0.49
C MET A 117 -3.29 -24.58 -0.63
N SER A 118 -3.90 -25.75 -0.43
CA SER A 118 -3.93 -26.84 -1.42
C SER A 118 -5.05 -26.71 -2.45
N GLY A 119 -5.99 -25.76 -2.28
CA GLY A 119 -7.19 -25.61 -3.11
C GLY A 119 -8.23 -26.74 -2.97
N LYS A 120 -7.92 -27.83 -2.24
CA LYS A 120 -8.85 -28.96 -2.01
C LYS A 120 -9.93 -28.63 -0.97
N LYS A 121 -9.59 -27.81 0.03
CA LYS A 121 -10.53 -27.21 0.99
C LYS A 121 -10.77 -25.78 0.56
N HIS A 122 -11.90 -25.51 -0.08
CA HIS A 122 -12.23 -24.15 -0.48
C HIS A 122 -13.59 -23.78 0.08
N LEU A 123 -13.55 -22.79 0.96
CA LEU A 123 -14.72 -22.14 1.47
C LEU A 123 -14.94 -20.96 0.52
N ARG A 124 -15.86 -21.14 -0.42
CA ARG A 124 -16.28 -20.01 -1.25
C ARG A 124 -17.09 -19.14 -0.30
N LEU A 125 -16.56 -18.00 0.12
CA LEU A 125 -17.41 -16.92 0.62
C LEU A 125 -17.98 -16.24 -0.63
N ASP A 126 -18.77 -17.01 -1.37
CA ASP A 126 -19.35 -16.53 -2.61
C ASP A 126 -20.56 -15.70 -2.21
N TYR A 127 -20.50 -14.42 -2.55
CA TYR A 127 -21.67 -13.58 -2.66
C TYR A 127 -22.23 -13.81 -4.07
N GLY A 128 -22.88 -14.95 -4.26
CA GLY A 128 -23.43 -15.30 -5.56
C GLY A 128 -24.86 -14.78 -5.65
N ILE A 129 -25.28 -14.30 -6.82
CA ILE A 129 -26.70 -14.12 -7.09
C ILE A 129 -27.32 -15.52 -7.07
N ASN A 130 -28.21 -15.76 -6.12
CA ASN A 130 -29.06 -16.94 -6.11
C ASN A 130 -30.05 -16.81 -7.28
N GLU A 131 -29.98 -17.74 -8.23
CA GLU A 131 -30.78 -17.67 -9.45
C GLU A 131 -32.29 -17.80 -9.19
N ILE A 132 -32.69 -18.36 -8.04
CA ILE A 132 -34.08 -18.54 -7.63
C ILE A 132 -34.61 -17.28 -6.96
N THR A 133 -33.91 -16.75 -5.95
CA THR A 133 -34.38 -15.60 -5.17
C THR A 133 -33.95 -14.25 -5.77
N LYS A 134 -33.04 -14.26 -6.74
CA LYS A 134 -32.38 -13.07 -7.32
C LYS A 134 -31.68 -12.20 -6.27
N THR A 135 -31.40 -12.74 -5.08
CA THR A 135 -30.67 -12.07 -4.00
C THR A 135 -29.21 -12.50 -3.99
N VAL A 136 -28.36 -11.69 -3.38
CA VAL A 136 -26.98 -12.09 -3.08
C VAL A 136 -27.00 -12.89 -1.79
N ASP A 137 -26.54 -14.14 -1.84
CA ASP A 137 -26.55 -15.06 -0.70
C ASP A 137 -25.14 -15.59 -0.42
N TYR A 138 -24.88 -16.00 0.82
CA TYR A 138 -23.67 -16.77 1.15
C TYR A 138 -23.78 -18.19 0.59
N HIS A 139 -22.93 -18.56 -0.39
CA HIS A 139 -22.86 -19.94 -0.89
C HIS A 139 -21.68 -20.74 -0.33
N TRP A 140 -21.96 -21.62 0.62
CA TRP A 140 -20.97 -22.53 1.18
C TRP A 140 -20.94 -23.85 0.39
N ASN A 141 -19.79 -24.20 -0.20
CA ASN A 141 -19.67 -25.39 -1.06
C ASN A 141 -19.32 -26.69 -0.30
N GLN A 142 -18.97 -26.61 0.98
CA GLN A 142 -18.46 -27.75 1.74
C GLN A 142 -19.04 -27.77 3.16
N LYS A 143 -19.59 -28.92 3.54
CA LYS A 143 -20.11 -29.17 4.90
C LYS A 143 -18.97 -29.11 5.93
N GLY A 144 -19.20 -28.47 7.07
CA GLY A 144 -18.23 -28.33 8.17
C GLY A 144 -17.32 -27.10 8.10
N THR A 145 -17.20 -26.44 6.95
CA THR A 145 -16.39 -25.22 6.85
C THR A 145 -17.17 -23.96 7.25
N TYR A 146 -18.47 -23.91 6.95
CA TYR A 146 -19.36 -22.82 7.37
C TYR A 146 -19.63 -22.81 8.89
N GLU A 147 -19.57 -23.97 9.56
CA GLU A 147 -19.70 -24.09 11.02
C GLU A 147 -18.65 -23.25 11.75
N LYS A 148 -17.47 -23.06 11.15
CA LYS A 148 -16.40 -22.21 11.69
C LYS A 148 -16.72 -20.72 11.68
N PHE A 149 -17.72 -20.31 10.92
CA PHE A 149 -18.14 -18.92 10.75
C PHE A 149 -19.58 -18.69 11.23
N GLU A 150 -20.23 -19.71 11.80
CA GLU A 150 -21.59 -19.64 12.38
C GLU A 150 -22.68 -19.12 11.41
N ILE A 151 -22.53 -19.30 10.10
CA ILE A 151 -23.52 -18.89 9.11
C ILE A 151 -24.06 -20.08 8.32
N SER A 152 -25.40 -20.21 8.24
CA SER A 152 -26.08 -21.21 7.40
C SER A 152 -25.92 -20.94 5.90
N GLY A 153 -25.93 -21.99 5.08
CA GLY A 153 -25.97 -21.87 3.62
C GLY A 153 -27.20 -21.14 3.12
N HIS A 154 -27.05 -20.37 2.04
CA HIS A 154 -28.11 -19.59 1.40
C HIS A 154 -28.72 -18.50 2.31
N THR A 155 -27.94 -17.98 3.25
CA THR A 155 -28.39 -16.83 4.05
C THR A 155 -28.22 -15.55 3.20
N PRO A 156 -29.28 -14.73 3.01
CA PRO A 156 -29.18 -13.46 2.30
C PRO A 156 -28.19 -12.52 2.98
N VAL A 157 -27.28 -11.91 2.22
CA VAL A 157 -26.23 -11.06 2.79
C VAL A 157 -26.68 -9.62 3.05
N GLY A 158 -27.89 -9.26 2.63
CA GLY A 158 -28.45 -7.92 2.71
C GLY A 158 -27.70 -6.89 1.85
N THR A 159 -28.07 -5.60 2.00
CA THR A 159 -27.53 -4.49 1.18
C THR A 159 -26.02 -4.33 1.34
N VAL A 160 -25.50 -4.46 2.56
CA VAL A 160 -24.06 -4.31 2.86
C VAL A 160 -23.24 -5.40 2.18
N GLY A 161 -23.69 -6.65 2.21
CA GLY A 161 -23.01 -7.75 1.52
C GLY A 161 -23.06 -7.63 -0.01
N ALA A 162 -24.16 -7.10 -0.58
CA ALA A 162 -24.25 -6.84 -2.01
C ALA A 162 -23.27 -5.75 -2.49
N VAL A 163 -23.07 -4.69 -1.69
CA VAL A 163 -22.03 -3.69 -1.96
C VAL A 163 -20.65 -4.33 -1.87
N ALA A 164 -20.38 -5.09 -0.79
CA ALA A 164 -19.11 -5.78 -0.61
C ALA A 164 -18.78 -6.73 -1.76
N TYR A 165 -19.78 -7.43 -2.32
CA TYR A 165 -19.62 -8.27 -3.51
C TYR A 165 -19.12 -7.50 -4.73
N ASN A 166 -19.83 -6.42 -5.08
CA ASN A 166 -19.48 -5.60 -6.23
C ASN A 166 -18.10 -5.00 -6.04
N THR A 167 -17.79 -4.48 -4.85
CA THR A 167 -16.46 -3.97 -4.51
C THR A 167 -15.39 -5.05 -4.67
N ALA A 168 -15.61 -6.26 -4.15
CA ALA A 168 -14.66 -7.36 -4.28
C ALA A 168 -14.43 -7.76 -5.75
N LYS A 169 -15.48 -7.75 -6.58
CA LYS A 169 -15.40 -8.04 -8.02
C LYS A 169 -14.48 -7.06 -8.74
N TYR A 170 -14.69 -5.76 -8.52
CA TYR A 170 -13.86 -4.73 -9.14
C TYR A 170 -12.44 -4.76 -8.57
N PHE A 171 -12.30 -4.95 -7.26
CA PHE A 171 -11.01 -4.98 -6.58
C PHE A 171 -10.13 -6.16 -7.04
N ALA A 172 -10.69 -7.34 -7.31
CA ALA A 172 -9.95 -8.49 -7.82
C ALA A 172 -9.18 -8.17 -9.13
N TYR A 173 -9.78 -7.37 -10.01
CA TYR A 173 -9.16 -6.93 -11.26
C TYR A 173 -8.32 -5.67 -11.07
N ALA A 174 -8.90 -4.61 -10.49
CA ALA A 174 -8.26 -3.32 -10.32
C ALA A 174 -7.03 -3.41 -9.40
N GLY A 175 -7.12 -4.16 -8.30
CA GLY A 175 -6.00 -4.39 -7.40
C GLY A 175 -4.80 -5.03 -8.11
N ARG A 176 -5.02 -6.01 -9.00
CA ARG A 176 -3.93 -6.61 -9.77
C ARG A 176 -3.27 -5.59 -10.69
N LYS A 177 -4.07 -4.72 -11.31
CA LYS A 177 -3.54 -3.64 -12.16
C LYS A 177 -2.77 -2.61 -11.35
N LEU A 178 -3.22 -2.28 -10.14
CA LEU A 178 -2.48 -1.42 -9.21
C LEU A 178 -1.15 -2.05 -8.80
N ALA A 179 -1.12 -3.36 -8.50
CA ALA A 179 0.14 -4.05 -8.18
C ALA A 179 1.13 -3.97 -9.35
N ILE A 180 0.67 -4.22 -10.58
CA ILE A 180 1.49 -4.10 -11.79
C ILE A 180 1.97 -2.66 -11.98
N LEU A 181 1.07 -1.67 -11.83
CA LEU A 181 1.43 -0.26 -11.94
C LEU A 181 2.53 0.12 -10.94
N GLY A 182 2.41 -0.30 -9.69
CA GLY A 182 3.44 -0.06 -8.68
C GLY A 182 4.78 -0.71 -9.03
N MET A 183 4.76 -1.95 -9.50
CA MET A 183 6.00 -2.60 -9.96
C MET A 183 6.64 -1.87 -11.15
N SER A 184 5.83 -1.40 -12.11
CA SER A 184 6.30 -0.63 -13.25
C SER A 184 6.88 0.72 -12.85
N MET A 185 6.24 1.43 -11.91
CA MET A 185 6.76 2.68 -11.36
C MET A 185 8.11 2.47 -10.66
N ASP A 186 8.24 1.38 -9.91
CA ASP A 186 9.49 1.03 -9.27
C ASP A 186 10.60 0.67 -10.28
N ALA A 187 10.27 -0.02 -11.38
CA ALA A 187 11.22 -0.27 -12.46
C ALA A 187 11.71 1.03 -13.12
N VAL A 188 10.80 1.97 -13.40
CA VAL A 188 11.16 3.32 -13.88
C VAL A 188 12.02 4.05 -12.84
N SER A 189 11.70 3.89 -11.55
CA SER A 189 12.46 4.49 -10.45
C SER A 189 13.91 4.00 -10.40
N ILE A 190 14.16 2.74 -10.76
CA ILE A 190 15.50 2.15 -10.83
C ILE A 190 16.28 2.75 -12.01
N VAL A 191 15.65 2.84 -13.19
CA VAL A 191 16.30 3.34 -14.41
C VAL A 191 16.68 4.81 -14.30
N LEU A 192 15.84 5.61 -13.63
CA LEU A 192 16.08 7.05 -13.45
C LEU A 192 16.96 7.38 -12.24
N ALA A 193 17.30 6.41 -11.39
CA ALA A 193 18.09 6.67 -10.19
C ALA A 193 19.57 6.90 -10.53
N SER A 194 20.18 7.87 -9.83
CA SER A 194 21.63 8.11 -9.93
C SER A 194 22.47 6.93 -9.44
N LYS A 195 21.96 6.17 -8.46
CA LYS A 195 22.54 4.91 -7.97
C LYS A 195 21.55 3.75 -8.24
N PRO A 196 21.50 3.18 -9.46
CA PRO A 196 20.49 2.20 -9.84
C PRO A 196 20.57 0.90 -9.02
N ILE A 197 21.78 0.47 -8.62
CA ILE A 197 21.95 -0.71 -7.78
C ILE A 197 21.41 -0.48 -6.36
N LYS A 198 21.71 0.68 -5.75
CA LYS A 198 21.12 1.06 -4.46
C LYS A 198 19.59 1.04 -4.53
N ARG A 199 19.03 1.70 -5.55
CA ARG A 199 17.58 1.78 -5.73
C ARG A 199 16.94 0.41 -5.95
N THR A 200 17.64 -0.49 -6.66
CA THR A 200 17.20 -1.88 -6.83
C THR A 200 17.13 -2.60 -5.50
N THR A 201 18.16 -2.48 -4.64
CA THR A 201 18.17 -3.10 -3.31
C THR A 201 17.05 -2.56 -2.41
N GLU A 202 16.78 -1.24 -2.47
CA GLU A 202 15.64 -0.62 -1.78
C GLU A 202 14.31 -1.23 -2.23
N VAL A 203 14.05 -1.26 -3.55
CA VAL A 203 12.78 -1.74 -4.13
C VAL A 203 12.55 -3.22 -3.85
N VAL A 204 13.57 -4.07 -4.05
CA VAL A 204 13.44 -5.51 -3.79
C VAL A 204 13.15 -5.77 -2.32
N SER A 205 13.88 -5.11 -1.42
CA SER A 205 13.65 -5.21 0.02
C SER A 205 12.26 -4.69 0.41
N ALA A 206 11.80 -3.61 -0.23
CA ALA A 206 10.47 -3.05 -0.06
C ALA A 206 9.38 -4.06 -0.44
N TRP A 207 9.46 -4.70 -1.61
CA TRP A 207 8.47 -5.70 -2.03
C TRP A 207 8.43 -6.91 -1.11
N SER A 208 9.60 -7.41 -0.70
CA SER A 208 9.70 -8.56 0.21
C SER A 208 9.08 -8.28 1.58
N LEU A 209 9.39 -7.12 2.18
CA LEU A 209 8.83 -6.76 3.47
C LEU A 209 7.37 -6.33 3.39
N ALA A 210 6.95 -5.67 2.30
CA ALA A 210 5.54 -5.42 2.04
C ALA A 210 4.75 -6.73 1.99
N TRP A 211 5.24 -7.74 1.27
CA TRP A 211 4.62 -9.06 1.21
C TRP A 211 4.45 -9.70 2.59
N GLY A 212 5.52 -9.69 3.40
CA GLY A 212 5.52 -10.28 4.74
C GLY A 212 4.57 -9.55 5.69
N PHE A 213 4.65 -8.23 5.71
CA PHE A 213 3.82 -7.39 6.58
C PHE A 213 2.36 -7.40 6.16
N CYS A 214 2.05 -7.46 4.86
CA CYS A 214 0.67 -7.64 4.42
C CYS A 214 0.06 -8.92 5.00
N ARG A 215 0.81 -10.03 5.00
CA ARG A 215 0.32 -11.28 5.59
C ARG A 215 0.16 -11.16 7.09
N LEU A 216 1.14 -10.57 7.77
CA LEU A 216 1.12 -10.41 9.22
C LEU A 216 -0.04 -9.51 9.66
N ALA A 217 -0.06 -8.25 9.20
CA ALA A 217 -1.10 -7.30 9.54
C ALA A 217 -2.46 -7.69 8.97
N GLY A 218 -2.49 -8.30 7.78
CA GLY A 218 -3.72 -8.85 7.22
C GLY A 218 -4.26 -10.02 8.04
N SER A 219 -3.42 -10.90 8.60
CA SER A 219 -3.90 -11.95 9.50
C SER A 219 -4.46 -11.38 10.81
N GLY A 220 -3.81 -10.36 11.37
CA GLY A 220 -4.32 -9.65 12.55
C GLY A 220 -5.63 -8.92 12.26
N GLY A 221 -5.72 -8.23 11.12
CA GLY A 221 -6.93 -7.57 10.66
C GLY A 221 -8.06 -8.56 10.39
N ALA A 222 -7.76 -9.73 9.83
CA ALA A 222 -8.75 -10.79 9.64
C ALA A 222 -9.27 -11.30 10.98
N ALA A 223 -8.39 -11.54 11.96
CA ALA A 223 -8.78 -11.97 13.30
C ALA A 223 -9.69 -10.94 14.01
N ILE A 224 -9.35 -9.65 13.94
CA ILE A 224 -10.20 -8.58 14.47
C ILE A 224 -11.54 -8.55 13.73
N GLY A 225 -11.51 -8.67 12.41
CA GLY A 225 -12.69 -8.66 11.56
C GLY A 225 -13.66 -9.82 11.84
N THR A 226 -13.13 -11.00 12.18
CA THR A 226 -13.93 -12.19 12.51
C THR A 226 -14.85 -11.96 13.70
N LEU A 227 -14.49 -11.08 14.64
CA LEU A 227 -15.34 -10.74 15.78
C LEU A 227 -16.64 -10.03 15.38
N ALA A 228 -16.67 -9.38 14.21
CA ALA A 228 -17.83 -8.66 13.73
C ALA A 228 -18.72 -9.52 12.82
N SER A 229 -18.11 -10.14 11.80
CA SER A 229 -18.81 -11.03 10.86
C SER A 229 -17.82 -11.71 9.90
N PRO A 230 -18.25 -12.68 9.11
CA PRO A 230 -17.46 -13.22 8.00
C PRO A 230 -17.09 -12.17 6.94
N ILE A 231 -17.94 -11.15 6.69
CA ILE A 231 -17.57 -9.96 5.90
C ILE A 231 -16.43 -9.21 6.60
N GLY A 232 -16.56 -9.03 7.92
CA GLY A 232 -15.56 -8.40 8.76
C GLY A 232 -14.19 -9.04 8.62
N THR A 233 -14.11 -10.38 8.60
CA THR A 233 -12.85 -11.12 8.35
C THR A 233 -12.18 -10.70 7.06
N ALA A 234 -12.95 -10.60 5.96
CA ALA A 234 -12.41 -10.22 4.66
C ALA A 234 -11.97 -8.75 4.63
N VAL A 235 -12.83 -7.84 5.12
CA VAL A 235 -12.56 -6.40 5.14
C VAL A 235 -11.37 -6.08 6.04
N GLY A 236 -11.35 -6.66 7.24
CA GLY A 236 -10.25 -6.52 8.19
C GLY A 236 -8.95 -7.09 7.64
N GLY A 237 -8.99 -8.26 6.99
CA GLY A 237 -7.80 -8.87 6.41
C GLY A 237 -7.22 -8.08 5.24
N VAL A 238 -8.07 -7.61 4.33
CA VAL A 238 -7.65 -6.78 3.18
C VAL A 238 -7.09 -5.44 3.67
N SER A 239 -7.79 -4.76 4.59
CA SER A 239 -7.34 -3.47 5.13
C SER A 239 -6.04 -3.60 5.90
N GLY A 240 -5.92 -4.63 6.75
CA GLY A 240 -4.68 -4.95 7.45
C GLY A 240 -3.54 -5.25 6.49
N CYS A 241 -3.80 -5.98 5.41
CA CYS A 241 -2.79 -6.24 4.39
C CYS A 241 -2.32 -4.98 3.67
N ILE A 242 -3.21 -4.04 3.35
CA ILE A 242 -2.84 -2.77 2.71
C ILE A 242 -1.94 -1.94 3.65
N ILE A 243 -2.37 -1.75 4.90
CA ILE A 243 -1.64 -0.97 5.91
C ILE A 243 -0.28 -1.61 6.19
N GLY A 244 -0.27 -2.92 6.45
CA GLY A 244 0.96 -3.68 6.66
C GLY A 244 1.86 -3.67 5.43
N GLY A 245 1.30 -3.85 4.24
CA GLY A 245 2.04 -3.80 2.98
C GLY A 245 2.74 -2.46 2.78
N TYR A 246 2.04 -1.35 3.01
CA TYR A 246 2.61 -0.01 2.91
C TYR A 246 3.71 0.22 3.95
N ALA A 247 3.47 -0.14 5.21
CA ALA A 247 4.48 -0.02 6.26
C ALA A 247 5.72 -0.89 5.96
N GLY A 248 5.50 -2.15 5.55
CA GLY A 248 6.54 -3.08 5.16
C GLY A 248 7.34 -2.59 3.95
N TYR A 249 6.68 -1.96 2.98
CA TYR A 249 7.36 -1.33 1.84
C TYR A 249 8.32 -0.24 2.31
N ARG A 250 7.87 0.67 3.18
CA ARG A 250 8.69 1.79 3.68
C ARG A 250 9.87 1.30 4.52
N VAL A 251 9.61 0.34 5.42
CA VAL A 251 10.65 -0.30 6.23
C VAL A 251 11.65 -1.04 5.34
N GLY A 252 11.17 -1.78 4.35
CA GLY A 252 12.02 -2.53 3.44
C GLY A 252 12.85 -1.67 2.53
N SER A 253 12.30 -0.57 2.01
CA SER A 253 13.06 0.42 1.25
C SER A 253 14.19 1.01 2.09
N ALA A 254 13.92 1.42 3.33
CA ALA A 254 14.94 1.96 4.23
C ALA A 254 16.02 0.93 4.58
N ALA A 255 15.61 -0.30 4.90
CA ALA A 255 16.54 -1.39 5.24
C ALA A 255 17.43 -1.77 4.04
N GLY A 256 16.86 -1.88 2.85
CA GLY A 256 17.61 -2.18 1.62
C GLY A 256 18.64 -1.11 1.29
N GLY A 257 18.28 0.17 1.44
CA GLY A 257 19.21 1.29 1.27
C GLY A 257 20.34 1.25 2.29
N ALA A 258 20.03 0.97 3.55
CA ALA A 258 21.03 0.86 4.63
C ALA A 258 22.01 -0.31 4.40
N VAL A 259 21.51 -1.46 3.93
CA VAL A 259 22.35 -2.62 3.58
C VAL A 259 23.29 -2.29 2.41
N TYR A 260 22.79 -1.59 1.40
CA TYR A 260 23.64 -1.14 0.28
C TYR A 260 24.72 -0.18 0.76
N ASP A 261 24.35 0.83 1.55
CA ASP A 261 25.31 1.84 2.04
C ASP A 261 26.38 1.21 2.95
N TRP A 262 26.01 0.21 3.76
CA TRP A 262 26.97 -0.58 4.53
C TRP A 262 27.94 -1.35 3.63
N ALA A 263 27.45 -2.01 2.58
CA ALA A 263 28.29 -2.75 1.65
C ALA A 263 29.24 -1.82 0.88
N ASP A 264 28.74 -0.69 0.36
CA ASP A 264 29.52 0.32 -0.37
C ASP A 264 30.66 0.89 0.49
N ALA A 265 30.44 1.05 1.80
CA ALA A 265 31.44 1.53 2.73
C ALA A 265 32.53 0.50 3.08
N TYR A 266 32.23 -0.80 2.97
CA TYR A 266 33.12 -1.87 3.46
C TYR A 266 33.91 -2.55 2.34
N PHE A 267 33.38 -2.57 1.12
CA PHE A 267 34.05 -3.19 -0.02
C PHE A 267 34.80 -2.15 -0.86
N THR A 268 36.13 -2.26 -0.88
CA THR A 268 36.98 -1.43 -1.73
C THR A 268 36.72 -1.75 -3.20
N PRO A 269 36.50 -0.75 -4.08
CA PRO A 269 36.46 -1.01 -5.51
C PRO A 269 37.81 -1.60 -5.96
N LEU A 270 37.75 -2.59 -6.86
CA LEU A 270 38.94 -3.14 -7.49
C LEU A 270 39.65 -2.03 -8.28
N PRO A 271 40.99 -1.99 -8.29
CA PRO A 271 41.71 -1.03 -9.13
C PRO A 271 41.28 -1.23 -10.58
N GLU A 272 40.87 -0.14 -11.24
CA GLU A 272 40.60 -0.17 -12.67
C GLU A 272 41.89 -0.54 -13.40
N VAL A 273 41.87 -1.65 -14.13
CA VAL A 273 42.97 -2.00 -15.02
C VAL A 273 42.94 -0.97 -16.14
N SER A 274 43.92 -0.07 -16.20
CA SER A 274 44.06 0.84 -17.33
C SER A 274 44.18 -0.02 -18.59
N ALA A 275 43.18 0.06 -19.47
CA ALA A 275 43.29 -0.50 -20.81
C ALA A 275 44.35 0.33 -21.54
N GLU A 276 45.57 -0.22 -21.65
CA GLU A 276 46.59 0.23 -22.60
C GLU A 276 46.16 -0.08 -24.04
#